data_AF-A0A5R2N8Q9-F1
#
_entry.id   AF-A0A5R2N8Q9-F1
#
_cell.length_a   1.000
_cell.length_b   1.000
_cell.length_c   1.000
_cell.angle_alpha   90.00
_cell.angle_beta   90.00
_cell.angle_gamma   90.00
#
_symmetry.space_group_name_H-M   'P 1'
#
loop_
_entity.id
_entity.type
_entity.pdbx_description
1 polymer ?
#
loop_
_entity_poly.entity_id
_entity_poly.type
_entity_poly.pdbx_seq_one_letter_code
_entity_poly.pdbx_strand_id
1 'polypeptide(L)'
;MGMNQPAVTEFAAPLYVAWEITHHCNARCLHCYSASGPEVPSRELPLPDALDLIDQLADAGVLVLAFSGGEPLMHRHWHELVGHAVRRGLNVNVGSNGSCINDRNADLLKELGVKSVTISLDSQDPATHDYLRQLPGCF
;
A
#
# COMPACT_ATOMS: atom_id res chain seq x y z
N MET A 1 -31.27 -11.92 -4.39
CA MET A 1 -31.35 -10.98 -3.25
C MET A 1 -31.01 -9.60 -3.76
N GLY A 2 -31.92 -8.64 -3.61
CA GLY A 2 -31.96 -7.39 -4.38
C GLY A 2 -30.81 -6.43 -4.11
N MET A 3 -30.14 -6.00 -5.17
CA MET A 3 -29.28 -4.82 -5.20
C MET A 3 -30.18 -3.58 -5.30
N ASN A 4 -30.72 -3.12 -4.17
CA ASN A 4 -31.41 -1.83 -4.11
C ASN A 4 -30.73 -0.97 -3.04
N GLN A 5 -29.42 -0.81 -3.18
CA GLN A 5 -28.66 0.15 -2.39
C GLN A 5 -28.80 1.51 -3.08
N PRO A 6 -29.27 2.56 -2.40
CA PRO A 6 -29.38 3.88 -2.99
C PRO A 6 -28.03 4.31 -3.55
N ALA A 7 -28.02 4.90 -4.75
CA ALA A 7 -26.81 5.47 -5.32
C ALA A 7 -26.21 6.47 -4.32
N VAL A 8 -24.91 6.38 -4.06
CA VAL A 8 -24.23 7.38 -3.24
C VAL A 8 -24.25 8.69 -4.03
N THR A 9 -25.06 9.65 -3.58
CA THR A 9 -25.24 10.94 -4.28
C THR A 9 -24.32 12.04 -3.74
N GLU A 10 -23.66 11.81 -2.61
CA GLU A 10 -22.78 12.78 -1.96
C GLU A 10 -21.70 12.04 -1.16
N PHE A 11 -20.45 12.49 -1.28
CA PHE A 11 -19.31 11.92 -0.56
C PHE A 11 -18.82 12.93 0.48
N ALA A 12 -18.81 12.55 1.75
CA ALA A 12 -18.31 13.40 2.85
C ALA A 12 -16.78 13.41 2.95
N ALA A 13 -16.09 12.50 2.26
CA ALA A 13 -14.65 12.33 2.25
C ALA A 13 -14.16 11.80 0.89
N PRO A 14 -12.84 11.82 0.63
CA PRO A 14 -12.27 11.19 -0.56
C PRO A 14 -12.63 9.71 -0.66
N LEU A 15 -12.98 9.27 -1.88
CA LEU A 15 -13.24 7.85 -2.16
C LEU A 15 -12.00 6.96 -1.96
N TYR A 16 -10.83 7.51 -2.25
CA TYR A 16 -9.57 6.79 -2.27
C TYR A 16 -8.48 7.68 -1.73
N VAL A 17 -7.74 7.18 -0.75
CA VAL A 17 -6.52 7.80 -0.22
C VAL A 17 -5.37 6.86 -0.48
N ALA A 18 -4.38 7.31 -1.24
CA ALA A 18 -3.09 6.63 -1.37
C ALA A 18 -2.14 7.25 -0.35
N TRP A 19 -1.70 6.47 0.62
CA TRP A 19 -0.80 6.93 1.66
C TRP A 19 0.57 6.30 1.50
N GLU A 20 1.58 7.14 1.25
CA GLU A 20 2.99 6.75 1.31
C GLU A 20 3.43 6.61 2.76
N ILE A 21 3.41 5.38 3.29
CA ILE A 21 3.75 5.14 4.71
C ILE A 21 5.25 5.19 4.97
N THR A 22 6.07 5.06 3.93
CA THR A 22 7.52 5.13 3.99
C THR A 22 8.07 5.66 2.68
N HIS A 23 9.32 6.13 2.68
CA HIS A 23 10.10 6.38 1.46
C HIS A 23 11.20 5.33 1.25
N HIS A 24 11.37 4.42 2.21
CA HIS A 24 12.34 3.35 2.12
C HIS A 24 11.84 2.27 1.15
N CYS A 25 12.70 1.84 0.23
CA CYS A 25 12.37 0.84 -0.78
C CYS A 25 13.62 0.00 -1.08
N ASN A 26 13.45 -1.26 -1.41
CA ASN A 26 14.54 -2.13 -1.86
C ASN A 26 14.91 -1.92 -3.34
N ALA A 27 14.06 -1.25 -4.11
CA ALA A 27 14.31 -0.88 -5.50
C ALA A 27 14.79 0.57 -5.62
N ARG A 28 15.36 0.94 -6.78
CA ARG A 28 15.73 2.33 -7.13
C ARG A 28 15.27 2.63 -8.56
N CYS A 29 13.96 2.57 -8.77
CA CYS A 29 13.39 2.64 -10.10
C CYS A 29 13.80 3.94 -10.82
N LEU A 30 14.17 3.83 -12.10
CA LEU A 30 14.59 4.98 -12.92
C LEU A 30 13.47 6.01 -13.13
N HIS A 31 12.22 5.60 -12.94
CA HIS A 31 11.01 6.39 -13.12
C HIS A 31 10.29 6.69 -11.78
N CYS A 32 10.94 6.46 -10.64
CA CYS A 32 10.32 6.67 -9.33
C CYS A 32 10.04 8.16 -9.08
N TYR A 33 8.76 8.55 -9.00
CA TYR A 33 8.39 9.95 -8.76
C TYR A 33 8.78 10.45 -7.37
N SER A 34 8.79 9.57 -6.36
CA SER A 34 9.08 9.90 -4.96
C SER A 34 10.57 9.77 -4.60
N ALA A 35 11.42 9.41 -5.58
CA ALA A 35 12.84 9.17 -5.42
C ALA A 35 13.17 8.22 -4.25
N SER A 36 12.30 7.25 -3.98
CA SER A 36 12.48 6.22 -2.96
C SER A 36 13.68 5.32 -3.26
N GLY A 37 14.22 4.70 -2.22
CA GLY A 37 15.31 3.74 -2.36
C GLY A 37 15.92 3.27 -1.03
N PRO A 38 16.95 2.40 -1.09
CA PRO A 38 17.45 1.71 0.09
C PRO A 38 18.12 2.65 1.09
N GLU A 39 18.80 3.69 0.62
CA GLU A 39 19.48 4.65 1.50
C GLU A 39 18.63 5.90 1.82
N VAL A 40 17.37 5.95 1.35
CA VAL A 40 16.50 7.09 1.62
C VAL A 40 16.03 7.01 3.06
N PRO A 41 16.30 8.03 3.91
CA PRO A 41 15.81 8.06 5.28
C PRO A 41 14.29 7.99 5.28
N SER A 42 13.74 7.09 6.10
CA SER A 42 12.29 6.98 6.19
C SER A 42 11.73 8.22 6.89
N ARG A 43 10.79 8.91 6.22
CA ARG A 43 9.99 9.97 6.82
C ARG A 43 8.65 9.36 7.22
N GLU A 44 8.69 8.55 8.26
CA GLU A 44 7.54 7.79 8.76
C GLU A 44 6.89 8.52 9.93
N LEU A 45 5.55 8.46 10.00
CA LEU A 45 4.86 8.88 11.21
C LEU A 45 5.23 7.93 12.36
N PRO A 46 5.35 8.45 13.60
CA PRO A 46 5.33 7.60 14.78
C PRO A 46 4.09 6.68 14.76
N LEU A 47 4.23 5.45 15.23
CA LEU A 47 3.15 4.46 15.17
C LEU A 47 1.82 4.96 15.77
N PRO A 48 1.79 5.65 16.94
CA PRO A 48 0.53 6.19 17.48
C PRO A 48 -0.14 7.17 16.52
N ASP A 49 0.62 8.08 15.92
CA ASP A 49 0.10 9.09 14.98
C ASP A 49 -0.38 8.45 13.68
N ALA A 50 0.31 7.38 13.24
CA ALA A 50 -0.07 6.60 12.07
C ALA A 50 -1.41 5.86 12.28
N LEU A 51 -1.64 5.30 13.47
CA LEU A 51 -2.90 4.64 13.83
C LEU A 51 -4.04 5.67 13.98
N ASP A 52 -3.76 6.81 14.61
CA ASP A 52 -4.73 7.91 14.74
C ASP A 52 -5.14 8.49 13.37
N LEU A 53 -4.20 8.61 12.42
CA LEU A 53 -4.53 8.98 11.05
C LEU A 53 -5.52 7.99 10.41
N ILE A 54 -5.28 6.69 10.56
CA ILE A 54 -6.20 5.65 10.04
C ILE A 54 -7.59 5.79 10.67
N ASP A 55 -7.64 6.10 11.97
CA ASP A 55 -8.88 6.32 12.70
C ASP A 55 -9.65 7.52 12.12
N GLN A 56 -8.98 8.65 11.92
CA GLN A 56 -9.57 9.83 11.32
C GLN A 56 -10.08 9.58 9.89
N LEU A 57 -9.34 8.83 9.07
CA LEU A 57 -9.76 8.50 7.70
C LEU A 57 -11.02 7.61 7.70
N ALA A 58 -11.08 6.63 8.60
CA ALA A 58 -12.24 5.77 8.75
C ALA A 58 -13.46 6.55 9.26
N ASP A 59 -13.30 7.42 10.26
CA ASP A 59 -14.39 8.24 10.82
C ASP A 59 -14.90 9.28 9.82
N ALA A 60 -14.04 9.79 8.94
CA ALA A 60 -14.44 10.66 7.84
C ALA A 60 -15.25 9.93 6.75
N GLY A 61 -15.22 8.60 6.72
CA GLY A 61 -15.92 7.80 5.72
C GLY A 61 -15.14 7.59 4.42
N VAL A 62 -13.80 7.60 4.48
CA VAL A 62 -12.96 7.18 3.34
C VAL A 62 -13.29 5.74 2.97
N LEU A 63 -13.47 5.46 1.68
CA LEU A 63 -13.87 4.12 1.23
C LEU A 63 -12.70 3.16 1.07
N VAL A 64 -11.61 3.64 0.44
CA VAL A 64 -10.41 2.86 0.16
C VAL A 64 -9.17 3.56 0.72
N LEU A 65 -8.39 2.84 1.53
CA LEU A 65 -7.05 3.25 1.92
C LEU A 65 -6.04 2.34 1.22
N ALA A 66 -5.22 2.93 0.37
CA ALA A 66 -4.14 2.24 -0.32
C ALA A 66 -2.81 2.54 0.37
N PHE A 67 -2.20 1.49 0.93
CA PHE A 67 -0.85 1.54 1.45
C PHE A 67 0.14 1.52 0.28
N SER A 68 0.95 2.56 0.21
CA SER A 68 1.97 2.81 -0.81
C SER A 68 3.23 3.37 -0.13
N GLY A 69 4.13 3.93 -0.93
CA GLY A 69 5.32 4.65 -0.48
C GLY A 69 6.50 3.73 -0.30
N GLY A 70 7.62 4.11 -0.92
CA GLY A 70 8.76 3.23 -1.12
C GLY A 70 8.28 1.83 -1.51
N GLU A 71 8.64 0.84 -0.70
CA GLU A 71 7.94 -0.44 -0.65
C GLU A 71 7.22 -0.57 0.71
N PRO A 72 5.88 -0.54 0.77
CA PRO A 72 5.16 -0.49 2.04
C PRO A 72 5.42 -1.73 2.91
N LEU A 73 5.69 -2.89 2.31
CA LEU A 73 6.01 -4.11 3.06
C LEU A 73 7.40 -4.09 3.72
N MET A 74 8.22 -3.07 3.44
CA MET A 74 9.46 -2.80 4.18
C MET A 74 9.26 -1.92 5.41
N HIS A 75 8.10 -1.26 5.56
CA HIS A 75 7.82 -0.46 6.75
C HIS A 75 7.71 -1.36 7.99
N ARG A 76 8.46 -1.07 9.05
CA ARG A 76 8.59 -1.98 10.22
C ARG A 76 7.25 -2.38 10.88
N HIS A 77 6.24 -1.52 10.81
CA HIS A 77 4.89 -1.75 11.38
C HIS A 77 3.80 -1.97 10.31
N TRP A 78 4.15 -2.33 9.07
CA TRP A 78 3.15 -2.41 7.98
C TRP A 78 1.93 -3.28 8.33
N HIS A 79 2.16 -4.42 8.99
CA HIS A 79 1.11 -5.37 9.35
C HIS A 79 0.17 -4.83 10.43
N GLU A 80 0.70 -4.06 11.39
CA GLU A 80 -0.09 -3.38 12.41
C GLU A 80 -1.00 -2.32 11.78
N LEU A 81 -0.45 -1.49 10.87
CA LEU A 81 -1.20 -0.45 10.17
C LEU A 81 -2.28 -1.03 9.26
N VAL A 82 -1.92 -2.00 8.42
CA VAL A 82 -2.86 -2.70 7.51
C VAL A 82 -3.96 -3.37 8.32
N GLY A 83 -3.61 -4.14 9.35
CA GLY A 83 -4.58 -4.81 10.20
C GLY A 83 -5.51 -3.84 10.91
N HIS A 84 -4.99 -2.68 11.36
CA HIS A 84 -5.79 -1.64 11.98
C HIS A 84 -6.80 -1.02 11.01
N ALA A 85 -6.35 -0.67 9.80
CA ALA A 85 -7.23 -0.14 8.76
C ALA A 85 -8.37 -1.11 8.40
N VAL A 86 -8.07 -2.41 8.26
CA VAL A 86 -9.11 -3.43 8.01
C VAL A 86 -10.09 -3.51 9.20
N ARG A 87 -9.61 -3.54 10.45
CA ARG A 87 -10.48 -3.56 11.64
C ARG A 87 -11.37 -2.32 11.77
N ARG A 88 -10.87 -1.17 11.30
CA ARG A 88 -11.63 0.10 11.22
C ARG A 88 -12.65 0.13 10.09
N GLY A 89 -12.73 -0.92 9.27
CA GLY A 89 -13.74 -1.07 8.22
C GLY A 89 -13.36 -0.46 6.86
N LEU A 90 -12.11 0.02 6.71
CA LEU A 90 -11.61 0.52 5.43
C LEU A 90 -11.40 -0.63 4.45
N ASN A 91 -11.68 -0.40 3.16
CA ASN A 91 -11.22 -1.33 2.13
C ASN A 91 -9.73 -1.07 1.87
N VAL A 92 -8.90 -2.07 2.12
CA VAL A 92 -7.45 -1.93 1.99
C VAL A 92 -6.95 -2.42 0.64
N ASN A 93 -6.11 -1.60 0.02
CA ASN A 93 -5.23 -1.97 -1.09
C ASN A 93 -3.76 -1.86 -0.65
N VAL A 94 -2.90 -2.76 -1.10
CA VAL A 94 -1.45 -2.66 -0.89
C VAL A 94 -0.76 -2.58 -2.24
N GLY A 95 -0.11 -1.46 -2.54
CA GLY A 95 0.72 -1.29 -3.73
C GLY A 95 2.14 -1.75 -3.47
N SER A 96 2.64 -2.74 -4.23
CA SER A 96 3.97 -3.32 -4.05
C SER A 96 4.73 -3.41 -5.38
N ASN A 97 6.06 -3.38 -5.30
CA ASN A 97 6.93 -3.76 -6.40
C ASN A 97 6.98 -5.29 -6.61
N GLY A 98 6.30 -6.07 -5.75
CA GLY A 98 6.16 -7.52 -5.87
C GLY A 98 7.26 -8.32 -5.20
N SER A 99 8.48 -7.79 -5.07
CA SER A 99 9.62 -8.51 -4.50
C SER A 99 9.46 -8.88 -3.01
N CYS A 100 8.59 -8.18 -2.28
CA CYS A 100 8.26 -8.49 -0.89
C CYS A 100 7.05 -9.43 -0.74
N ILE A 101 6.39 -9.84 -1.84
CA ILE A 101 5.26 -10.78 -1.82
C ILE A 101 5.80 -12.21 -1.89
N ASN A 102 6.32 -12.69 -0.76
CA ASN A 102 6.62 -14.11 -0.54
C ASN A 102 5.42 -14.81 0.13
N ASP A 103 5.46 -16.15 0.22
CA ASP A 103 4.39 -16.97 0.82
C ASP A 103 3.94 -16.44 2.19
N ARG A 104 4.90 -16.12 3.06
CA ARG A 104 4.62 -15.60 4.41
C ARG A 104 3.84 -14.27 4.36
N ASN A 105 4.30 -13.32 3.55
CA ASN A 105 3.66 -12.01 3.46
C ASN A 105 2.30 -12.09 2.75
N ALA A 106 2.16 -12.98 1.75
CA ALA A 106 0.89 -13.24 1.08
C ALA A 106 -0.15 -13.84 2.04
N ASP A 107 0.24 -14.84 2.83
CA ASP A 107 -0.61 -15.43 3.86
C ASP A 107 -1.01 -14.40 4.92
N LEU A 108 -0.05 -13.60 5.39
CA LEU A 108 -0.32 -12.56 6.39
C LEU A 108 -1.27 -11.48 5.85
N LEU A 109 -1.10 -11.02 4.61
CA LEU A 109 -2.02 -10.07 3.99
C LEU A 109 -3.45 -10.64 3.90
N LYS A 110 -3.58 -11.92 3.56
CA LYS A 110 -4.85 -12.63 3.52
C LYS A 110 -5.47 -12.76 4.91
N GLU A 111 -4.70 -13.16 5.92
CA GLU A 111 -5.14 -13.28 7.31
C GLU A 111 -5.61 -11.94 7.89
N LEU A 112 -4.93 -10.85 7.54
CA LEU A 112 -5.32 -9.49 7.93
C LEU A 112 -6.59 -9.00 7.25
N GLY A 113 -7.11 -9.71 6.25
CA GLY A 113 -8.34 -9.36 5.53
C GLY A 113 -8.14 -8.36 4.38
N VAL A 114 -6.92 -8.23 3.86
CA VAL A 114 -6.64 -7.41 2.68
C VAL A 114 -7.34 -8.01 1.46
N LYS A 115 -8.12 -7.19 0.75
CA LYS A 115 -8.92 -7.63 -0.39
C LYS A 115 -8.22 -7.45 -1.74
N SER A 116 -7.20 -6.60 -1.80
CA SER A 116 -6.51 -6.28 -3.05
C SER A 116 -5.05 -5.93 -2.84
N VAL A 117 -4.21 -6.42 -3.74
CA VAL A 117 -2.79 -6.08 -3.85
C VAL A 117 -2.53 -5.65 -5.29
N THR A 118 -1.86 -4.52 -5.47
CA THR A 118 -1.47 -3.98 -6.77
C THR A 118 0.01 -4.25 -6.97
N ILE A 119 0.36 -5.08 -7.96
CA ILE A 119 1.75 -5.39 -8.30
C ILE A 119 2.19 -4.53 -9.48
N SER A 120 3.34 -3.91 -9.34
CA SER A 120 3.88 -3.04 -10.37
C SER A 120 4.71 -3.82 -11.39
N LEU A 121 4.29 -3.85 -12.65
CA LEU A 121 4.94 -4.57 -13.73
C LEU A 121 5.16 -3.65 -14.94
N ASP A 122 6.40 -3.21 -15.18
CA ASP A 122 6.68 -2.16 -16.19
C ASP A 122 7.08 -2.67 -17.58
N SER A 123 7.32 -3.97 -17.72
CA SER A 123 7.67 -4.61 -19.00
C SER A 123 7.31 -6.07 -18.93
N GLN A 124 7.02 -6.66 -20.09
CA GLN A 124 6.89 -8.12 -20.27
C GLN A 124 8.25 -8.81 -20.46
N ASP A 125 9.30 -8.05 -20.78
CA ASP A 125 10.67 -8.56 -20.86
C ASP A 125 11.34 -8.42 -19.48
N PRO A 126 11.77 -9.53 -18.85
CA PRO A 126 12.36 -9.51 -17.51
C PRO A 126 13.57 -8.58 -17.38
N ALA A 127 14.46 -8.58 -18.39
CA ALA A 127 15.66 -7.75 -18.36
C ALA A 127 15.32 -6.25 -18.38
N THR A 128 14.33 -5.86 -19.18
CA THR A 128 13.83 -4.49 -19.21
C THR A 128 13.12 -4.11 -17.91
N HIS A 129 12.32 -5.01 -17.33
CA HIS A 129 11.65 -4.77 -16.04
C HIS A 129 12.67 -4.52 -14.91
N ASP A 130 13.63 -5.43 -14.74
CA ASP A 130 14.69 -5.33 -13.73
C ASP A 130 15.55 -4.07 -13.93
N TYR A 131 15.85 -3.70 -15.18
CA TYR A 131 16.55 -2.47 -15.51
C TYR A 131 15.74 -1.23 -15.09
N LEU A 132 14.44 -1.16 -15.38
CA LEU A 132 13.61 -0.02 -14.99
C LEU A 132 13.48 0.09 -13.47
N ARG A 133 13.43 -1.03 -12.75
CA ARG A 133 13.34 -1.11 -11.29
C ARG A 133 14.68 -0.93 -10.58
N GLN A 134 15.80 -1.12 -11.30
CA GLN A 134 17.15 -1.25 -10.73
C GLN A 134 17.20 -2.29 -9.60
N LEU A 135 16.50 -3.39 -9.79
CA LEU A 135 16.39 -4.50 -8.83
C LEU A 135 16.45 -5.82 -9.60
N PRO A 136 17.60 -6.53 -9.62
CA PRO A 136 17.73 -7.80 -10.32
C PRO A 136 16.82 -8.89 -9.73
N GLY A 137 16.14 -9.64 -10.59
CA GLY A 137 15.21 -10.71 -10.23
C GLY A 137 13.85 -10.21 -9.72
N CYS A 138 13.44 -9.00 -10.10
CA CYS A 138 12.18 -8.40 -9.65
C CYS A 138 10.98 -8.82 -10.52
N PHE A 139 11.21 -9.20 -11.78
CA PHE A 139 10.17 -9.66 -12.71
C PHE A 139 9.50 -10.98 -12.29
#